data_AF-A0A0M0JFA5-F1
#
_entry.id   AF-A0A0M0JFA5-F1
#
_cell.length_a   1.000
_cell.length_b   1.000
_cell.length_c   1.000
_cell.angle_alpha   90.00
_cell.angle_beta   90.00
_cell.angle_gamma   90.00
#
_symmetry.space_group_name_H-M   'P 1'
#
loop_
_entity.id
_entity.type
_entity.pdbx_description
1 polymer ?
#
loop_
_entity_poly.entity_id
_entity_poly.type
_entity_poly.pdbx_seq_one_letter_code
_entity_poly.pdbx_strand_id
1 'polypeptide(L)'
;MEISKAKGLNTREMHVVTSSPPAKGGGKGMGGGKGKGGKGGGGKGGGGSEGGEPQEEDEDFRLPGLPRYVRINSIKIGMGAATKALSRESGHFLCPDPKHPGHRAYYRDPDVPDLLVFKPKGQSDVSRIPMVSRGEAIVQQKASCFPAVALAPPAGATVIDTCAAPGNKTCHLAAVMENKGRIFAFELNPRRCELLKQMMQLKGASIVRCKQGSFLDASPDDPQYREVSHVLLDPSCSSSGMSRTPETDPGRLRELAENQLELVLHAMKFPAVQAICYSTCSIHEQENEEVVRAILRGQSEFELDVAMPWWLRRGHMIADDGKGGGYEAEIARSVVRTAYPDDRTIGFFLARFVHKGAGRSLPPGQAFADKLELQAKARSKKHKLETKREKSSTQPGEQHSPLPSSSRQLEPEPKPEQTNVAAVTAGHEADCSPVYALQHGDNLVKRKKKNKRQRSEESPEMHVEGPKKRGKSD
;
A
#
# COMPACT_ATOMS: atom_id res chain seq x y z
N MET A 1 29.96 33.02 -58.34
CA MET A 1 29.11 32.03 -57.63
C MET A 1 28.41 32.71 -56.44
N GLU A 2 27.27 33.41 -56.56
CA GLU A 2 26.24 33.40 -57.63
C GLU A 2 25.56 32.02 -57.70
N ILE A 3 24.22 31.87 -57.65
CA ILE A 3 23.15 32.71 -58.24
C ILE A 3 21.95 32.95 -57.27
N SER A 4 21.15 34.00 -57.57
CA SER A 4 19.77 34.40 -57.16
C SER A 4 18.92 33.52 -56.22
N LYS A 5 18.12 34.03 -55.25
CA LYS A 5 17.01 35.02 -55.28
C LYS A 5 15.79 34.66 -56.17
N ALA A 6 14.61 34.37 -55.58
CA ALA A 6 13.42 35.25 -55.64
C ALA A 6 12.09 34.63 -55.11
N LYS A 7 11.38 35.43 -54.28
CA LYS A 7 9.91 35.65 -54.12
C LYS A 7 8.88 34.59 -54.59
N GLY A 8 7.87 34.36 -53.73
CA GLY A 8 6.50 33.96 -54.12
C GLY A 8 5.55 33.89 -52.92
N LEU A 9 4.44 34.63 -52.92
CA LEU A 9 3.35 34.48 -51.92
C LEU A 9 2.20 33.67 -52.54
N ASN A 10 1.44 32.96 -51.69
CA ASN A 10 -0.01 33.07 -51.75
C ASN A 10 -0.66 32.83 -50.37
N THR A 11 -1.83 33.43 -50.16
CA THR A 11 -2.62 33.36 -48.91
C THR A 11 -3.90 32.56 -49.12
N ARG A 12 -4.43 31.96 -48.04
CA ARG A 12 -5.86 31.67 -47.92
C ARG A 12 -6.28 31.53 -46.46
N GLU A 13 -7.25 32.35 -46.07
CA GLU A 13 -7.95 32.27 -44.78
C GLU A 13 -9.06 31.21 -44.84
N MET A 14 -9.51 30.72 -43.68
CA MET A 14 -10.94 30.65 -43.38
C MET A 14 -11.22 30.78 -41.87
N HIS A 15 -12.29 31.51 -41.58
CA HIS A 15 -12.81 31.95 -40.29
C HIS A 15 -12.83 30.95 -39.11
N VAL A 16 -12.62 31.49 -37.91
CA VAL A 16 -13.27 31.03 -36.67
C VAL A 16 -14.19 32.16 -36.19
N VAL A 17 -15.43 31.83 -35.80
CA VAL A 17 -16.43 32.81 -35.34
C VAL A 17 -16.44 32.87 -33.81
N THR A 18 -16.24 34.06 -33.25
CA THR A 18 -16.35 34.31 -31.80
C THR A 18 -17.56 35.21 -31.50
N SER A 19 -18.52 34.71 -30.74
CA SER A 19 -19.70 35.48 -30.29
C SER A 19 -19.59 35.84 -28.81
N SER A 20 -19.69 37.14 -28.51
CA SER A 20 -19.77 37.67 -27.14
C SER A 20 -21.13 38.34 -26.93
N PRO A 21 -21.83 38.11 -25.80
CA PRO A 21 -23.09 38.78 -25.50
C PRO A 21 -22.88 40.24 -25.07
N PRO A 22 -23.79 41.18 -25.41
CA PRO A 22 -23.57 42.61 -25.21
C PRO A 22 -24.03 43.12 -23.83
N ALA A 23 -23.38 44.19 -23.35
CA ALA A 23 -23.88 44.99 -22.23
C ALA A 23 -24.94 46.02 -22.69
N LYS A 24 -25.91 46.29 -21.80
CA LYS A 24 -26.77 47.49 -21.82
C LYS A 24 -26.95 47.98 -20.39
N GLY A 25 -27.15 49.27 -20.19
CA GLY A 25 -27.38 49.86 -18.86
C GLY A 25 -28.22 51.13 -18.92
N GLY A 26 -28.38 51.77 -17.75
CA GLY A 26 -29.08 53.05 -17.58
C GLY A 26 -30.49 52.93 -17.01
N GLY A 27 -30.82 53.80 -16.04
CA GLY A 27 -32.16 53.92 -15.46
C GLY A 27 -32.14 54.34 -13.99
N LYS A 28 -32.67 55.53 -13.66
CA LYS A 28 -32.92 56.00 -12.28
C LYS A 28 -34.41 55.87 -11.95
N GLY A 29 -34.76 55.75 -10.67
CA GLY A 29 -36.14 55.95 -10.21
C GLY A 29 -36.29 55.78 -8.69
N MET A 30 -36.91 56.76 -8.01
CA MET A 30 -37.29 56.66 -6.60
C MET A 30 -38.79 56.31 -6.47
N GLY A 31 -39.19 55.73 -5.33
CA GLY A 31 -40.60 55.61 -4.96
C GLY A 31 -40.84 54.57 -3.87
N GLY A 32 -41.34 54.99 -2.71
CA GLY A 32 -41.74 54.09 -1.62
C GLY A 32 -43.26 54.05 -1.47
N GLY A 33 -43.80 52.92 -1.00
CA GLY A 33 -45.23 52.77 -0.71
C GLY A 33 -45.51 51.59 0.23
N LYS A 34 -46.40 51.78 1.22
CA LYS A 34 -46.86 50.71 2.13
C LYS A 34 -48.11 50.04 1.55
N GLY A 35 -48.19 48.72 1.65
CA GLY A 35 -49.41 47.93 1.36
C GLY A 35 -49.52 46.75 2.32
N LYS A 36 -50.74 46.45 2.81
CA LYS A 36 -51.04 45.32 3.70
C LYS A 36 -51.89 44.27 2.97
N GLY A 37 -51.67 43.00 3.31
CA GLY A 37 -52.73 41.98 3.32
C GLY A 37 -52.71 40.98 2.16
N GLY A 38 -53.10 39.74 2.48
CA GLY A 38 -53.23 38.63 1.53
C GLY A 38 -52.80 37.29 2.16
N LYS A 39 -53.78 36.45 2.54
CA LYS A 39 -53.52 35.03 2.85
C LYS A 39 -53.56 34.20 1.56
N GLY A 40 -52.73 33.17 1.45
CA GLY A 40 -52.83 32.16 0.39
C GLY A 40 -51.63 31.23 0.39
N GLY A 41 -51.77 30.02 0.93
CA GLY A 41 -50.70 29.02 0.91
C GLY A 41 -50.68 28.24 -0.41
N GLY A 42 -49.50 28.12 -1.02
CA GLY A 42 -49.28 27.36 -2.26
C GLY A 42 -47.79 27.23 -2.53
N GLY A 43 -47.26 26.01 -2.45
CA GLY A 43 -45.84 25.76 -2.16
C GLY A 43 -44.80 26.16 -3.21
N LYS A 44 -43.55 26.25 -2.72
CA LYS A 44 -42.32 25.82 -3.40
C LYS A 44 -41.20 25.64 -2.37
N GLY A 45 -40.15 24.92 -2.75
CA GLY A 45 -39.09 24.50 -1.83
C GLY A 45 -38.01 25.55 -1.54
N GLY A 46 -37.40 25.41 -0.37
CA GLY A 46 -35.98 25.68 -0.12
C GLY A 46 -35.30 24.36 0.25
N GLY A 47 -34.00 24.16 0.06
CA GLY A 47 -32.96 25.19 0.00
C GLY A 47 -31.99 25.13 1.19
N GLY A 48 -31.87 23.97 1.85
CA GLY A 48 -30.91 23.72 2.92
C GLY A 48 -29.72 22.91 2.42
N SER A 49 -28.65 23.59 1.99
CA SER A 49 -27.35 22.95 1.76
C SER A 49 -26.60 22.93 3.09
N GLU A 50 -26.93 21.96 3.94
CA GLU A 50 -26.19 21.76 5.18
C GLU A 50 -24.79 21.23 4.86
N GLY A 51 -23.79 22.02 5.25
CA GLY A 51 -22.38 21.71 5.01
C GLY A 51 -21.91 20.62 5.94
N GLY A 52 -22.06 19.36 5.54
CA GLY A 52 -21.41 18.23 6.20
C GLY A 52 -19.91 18.47 6.32
N GLU A 53 -19.40 18.40 7.55
CA GLU A 53 -17.96 18.30 7.80
C GLU A 53 -17.44 17.01 7.14
N PRO A 54 -16.27 17.03 6.48
CA PRO A 54 -15.62 15.80 6.03
C PRO A 54 -15.01 15.11 7.25
N GLN A 55 -15.85 14.40 8.01
CA GLN A 55 -15.39 13.43 8.99
C GLN A 55 -14.56 12.37 8.25
N GLU A 56 -13.42 11.96 8.81
CA GLU A 56 -12.69 10.79 8.32
C GLU A 56 -13.56 9.56 8.61
N GLU A 57 -14.36 9.13 7.63
CA GLU A 57 -15.24 7.97 7.77
C GLU A 57 -14.44 6.74 8.22
N ASP A 58 -15.00 6.04 9.20
CA ASP A 58 -14.26 5.14 10.06
C ASP A 58 -13.94 3.79 9.36
N GLU A 59 -12.84 3.76 8.58
CA GLU A 59 -12.33 2.63 7.79
C GLU A 59 -12.36 1.27 8.53
N ASP A 60 -12.23 1.27 9.87
CA ASP A 60 -12.30 0.06 10.70
C ASP A 60 -13.63 -0.70 10.63
N PHE A 61 -14.75 -0.04 10.34
CA PHE A 61 -16.06 -0.73 10.27
C PHE A 61 -16.16 -1.72 9.10
N ARG A 62 -15.26 -1.61 8.12
CA ARG A 62 -15.29 -2.38 6.89
C ARG A 62 -14.58 -3.73 7.00
N LEU A 63 -13.54 -3.89 7.83
CA LEU A 63 -12.75 -5.15 7.89
C LEU A 63 -12.44 -5.57 9.34
N PRO A 64 -13.24 -6.47 9.95
CA PRO A 64 -13.15 -6.79 11.38
C PRO A 64 -11.86 -7.53 11.74
N GLY A 65 -11.29 -7.21 12.91
CA GLY A 65 -10.10 -7.90 13.42
C GLY A 65 -8.77 -7.49 12.76
N LEU A 66 -8.76 -6.53 11.82
CA LEU A 66 -7.52 -5.93 11.33
C LEU A 66 -6.73 -5.27 12.49
N PRO A 67 -5.39 -5.48 12.58
CA PRO A 67 -4.55 -4.74 13.50
C PRO A 67 -4.60 -3.23 13.23
N ARG A 68 -4.41 -2.39 14.26
CA ARG A 68 -4.27 -0.94 14.07
C ARG A 68 -2.80 -0.61 13.80
N TYR A 69 -2.56 0.14 12.74
CA TYR A 69 -1.21 0.44 12.23
C TYR A 69 -0.85 1.91 12.45
N VAL A 70 0.33 2.15 13.03
CA VAL A 70 0.84 3.48 13.36
C VAL A 70 2.28 3.61 12.89
N ARG A 71 2.51 4.42 11.85
CA ARG A 71 3.85 4.73 11.35
C ARG A 71 4.46 5.85 12.18
N ILE A 72 5.69 5.67 12.67
CA ILE A 72 6.44 6.74 13.32
C ILE A 72 6.93 7.72 12.25
N ASN A 73 6.76 9.02 12.50
CA ASN A 73 7.17 10.07 11.59
C ASN A 73 8.63 10.46 11.86
N SER A 74 9.56 9.82 11.15
CA SER A 74 11.00 10.04 11.25
C SER A 74 11.45 11.49 11.00
N ILE A 75 10.62 12.32 10.35
CA ILE A 75 10.84 13.77 10.18
C ILE A 75 10.84 14.49 11.54
N LYS A 76 10.01 14.04 12.49
CA LYS A 76 9.81 14.69 13.80
C LYS A 76 10.40 13.90 14.97
N ILE A 77 10.41 12.57 14.91
CA ILE A 77 10.90 11.74 16.01
C ILE A 77 11.52 10.43 15.52
N GLY A 78 12.71 10.11 16.02
CA GLY A 78 13.34 8.80 15.78
C GLY A 78 12.67 7.69 16.61
N MET A 79 12.57 6.49 16.03
CA MET A 79 11.96 5.30 16.64
C MET A 79 12.38 5.05 18.12
N GLY A 80 13.65 5.25 18.47
CA GLY A 80 14.14 5.05 19.85
C GLY A 80 13.66 6.10 20.87
N ALA A 81 13.20 7.27 20.42
CA ALA A 81 12.49 8.24 21.24
C ALA A 81 10.98 7.96 21.24
N ALA A 82 10.41 7.60 20.09
CA ALA A 82 9.00 7.21 19.96
C ALA A 82 8.61 6.05 20.91
N THR A 83 9.43 5.00 21.02
CA THR A 83 9.14 3.89 21.96
C THR A 83 9.18 4.32 23.43
N LYS A 84 9.92 5.39 23.78
CA LYS A 84 9.96 5.96 25.14
C LYS A 84 8.75 6.86 25.40
N ALA A 85 8.35 7.66 24.41
CA ALA A 85 7.13 8.48 24.44
C ALA A 85 5.89 7.60 24.62
N LEU A 86 5.71 6.57 23.78
CA LEU A 86 4.63 5.58 23.87
C LEU A 86 4.50 4.95 25.28
N SER A 87 5.63 4.60 25.89
CA SER A 87 5.66 4.01 27.23
C SER A 87 5.28 5.02 28.32
N ARG A 88 5.80 6.26 28.27
CA ARG A 88 5.59 7.29 29.29
C ARG A 88 4.23 7.99 29.19
N GLU A 89 3.82 8.34 27.97
CA GLU A 89 2.63 9.16 27.69
C GLU A 89 1.36 8.32 27.45
N SER A 90 1.49 7.01 27.29
CA SER A 90 0.35 6.14 26.95
C SER A 90 0.43 4.71 27.51
N GLY A 91 1.45 4.38 28.32
CA GLY A 91 1.62 3.03 28.88
C GLY A 91 1.81 1.93 27.84
N HIS A 92 2.15 2.28 26.59
CA HIS A 92 2.32 1.35 25.49
C HIS A 92 3.73 0.75 25.50
N PHE A 93 3.84 -0.57 25.41
CA PHE A 93 5.11 -1.30 25.51
C PHE A 93 5.37 -2.22 24.31
N LEU A 94 6.64 -2.40 23.98
CA LEU A 94 7.06 -3.32 22.92
C LEU A 94 6.85 -4.77 23.38
N CYS A 95 6.10 -5.54 22.62
CA CYS A 95 5.75 -6.93 22.95
C CYS A 95 6.95 -7.87 22.75
N PRO A 96 7.32 -8.69 23.75
CA PRO A 96 8.37 -9.71 23.59
C PRO A 96 7.93 -10.88 22.72
N ASP A 97 6.68 -11.34 22.90
CA ASP A 97 6.06 -12.45 22.14
C ASP A 97 4.85 -11.94 21.34
N PRO A 98 4.90 -11.97 19.99
CA PRO A 98 3.75 -11.59 19.15
C PRO A 98 2.51 -12.47 19.29
N LYS A 99 2.59 -13.67 19.90
CA LYS A 99 1.45 -14.58 20.08
C LYS A 99 0.50 -14.14 21.19
N HIS A 100 1.02 -13.49 22.24
CA HIS A 100 0.25 -13.12 23.43
C HIS A 100 0.32 -11.60 23.74
N PRO A 101 -0.12 -10.72 22.81
CA PRO A 101 -0.09 -9.28 23.04
C PRO A 101 -1.01 -8.89 24.20
N GLY A 102 -0.46 -8.23 25.22
CA GLY A 102 -1.23 -7.51 26.24
C GLY A 102 -2.02 -6.34 25.66
N HIS A 103 -2.97 -5.77 26.41
CA HIS A 103 -3.85 -4.70 25.90
C HIS A 103 -3.08 -3.47 25.37
N ARG A 104 -1.97 -3.09 26.01
CA ARG A 104 -1.10 -1.98 25.58
C ARG A 104 0.19 -2.43 24.88
N ALA A 105 0.22 -3.67 24.39
CA ALA A 105 1.37 -4.19 23.66
C ALA A 105 1.30 -3.78 22.18
N TYR A 106 2.44 -3.37 21.63
CA TYR A 106 2.66 -3.21 20.18
C TYR A 106 3.90 -3.98 19.74
N TYR A 107 4.00 -4.30 18.46
CA TYR A 107 5.24 -4.80 17.85
C TYR A 107 5.66 -3.94 16.66
N ARG A 108 6.90 -4.10 16.20
CA ARG A 108 7.36 -3.50 14.93
C ARG A 108 6.98 -4.42 13.79
N ASP A 109 6.45 -3.86 12.71
CA ASP A 109 6.18 -4.63 11.50
C ASP A 109 7.50 -5.19 10.91
N PRO A 110 7.49 -6.40 10.32
CA PRO A 110 8.70 -6.96 9.71
C PRO A 110 8.96 -6.48 8.28
N ASP A 111 7.94 -5.97 7.57
CA ASP A 111 8.02 -5.69 6.13
C ASP A 111 8.10 -4.20 5.81
N VAL A 112 7.60 -3.34 6.72
CA VAL A 112 7.59 -1.88 6.59
C VAL A 112 8.45 -1.23 7.69
N PRO A 113 9.46 -0.40 7.34
CA PRO A 113 10.25 0.32 8.32
C PRO A 113 9.42 1.35 9.10
N ASP A 114 9.78 1.57 10.35
CA ASP A 114 9.14 2.50 11.29
C ASP A 114 7.63 2.35 11.53
N LEU A 115 7.03 1.26 11.02
CA LEU A 115 5.64 0.88 11.27
C LEU A 115 5.50 0.08 12.58
N LEU A 116 4.59 0.53 13.44
CA LEU A 116 4.18 -0.16 14.65
C LEU A 116 2.78 -0.75 14.48
N VAL A 117 2.57 -1.92 15.09
CA VAL A 117 1.35 -2.72 14.97
C VAL A 117 0.75 -2.95 16.35
N PHE A 118 -0.51 -2.52 16.49
CA PHE A 118 -1.30 -2.56 17.71
C PHE A 118 -2.50 -3.50 17.52
N LYS A 119 -3.21 -3.79 18.61
CA LYS A 119 -4.46 -4.58 18.56
C LYS A 119 -5.55 -3.90 17.71
N PRO A 120 -6.54 -4.65 17.20
CA PRO A 120 -7.69 -4.09 16.47
C PRO A 120 -8.45 -3.01 17.25
N LYS A 121 -9.29 -2.24 16.54
CA LYS A 121 -10.15 -1.22 17.17
C LYS A 121 -11.02 -1.83 18.28
N GLY A 122 -11.29 -1.06 19.32
CA GLY A 122 -11.97 -1.54 20.53
C GLY A 122 -11.04 -2.33 21.48
N GLN A 123 -9.89 -2.83 21.01
CA GLN A 123 -8.82 -3.38 21.84
C GLN A 123 -7.58 -2.47 21.90
N SER A 124 -7.46 -1.51 20.99
CA SER A 124 -6.60 -0.33 21.17
C SER A 124 -7.25 0.91 20.55
N ASP A 125 -7.04 2.07 21.16
CA ASP A 125 -7.40 3.38 20.62
C ASP A 125 -6.11 4.13 20.28
N VAL A 126 -5.69 4.01 19.02
CA VAL A 126 -4.41 4.56 18.54
C VAL A 126 -4.48 6.04 18.18
N SER A 127 -5.67 6.61 17.90
CA SER A 127 -5.79 8.03 17.57
C SER A 127 -5.67 8.92 18.79
N ARG A 128 -6.01 8.41 19.99
CA ARG A 128 -5.75 9.09 21.28
C ARG A 128 -4.29 9.09 21.74
N ILE A 129 -3.36 8.44 21.02
CA ILE A 129 -1.94 8.49 21.37
C ILE A 129 -1.44 9.93 21.14
N PRO A 130 -0.88 10.64 22.14
CA PRO A 130 -0.54 12.07 22.01
C PRO A 130 0.45 12.40 20.89
N MET A 131 1.28 11.43 20.48
CA MET A 131 2.15 11.56 19.31
C MET A 131 1.38 11.78 18.00
N VAL A 132 0.14 11.29 17.88
CA VAL A 132 -0.68 11.44 16.67
C VAL A 132 -1.18 12.87 16.51
N SER A 133 -1.72 13.47 17.57
CA SER A 133 -2.13 14.89 17.55
C SER A 133 -0.94 15.86 17.41
N ARG A 134 0.28 15.43 17.78
CA ARG A 134 1.53 16.16 17.50
C ARG A 134 2.12 15.88 16.11
N GLY A 135 1.55 14.97 15.30
CA GLY A 135 2.09 14.57 14.00
C GLY A 135 3.42 13.81 14.04
N GLU A 136 3.84 13.34 15.21
CA GLU A 136 5.01 12.48 15.47
C GLU A 136 4.74 11.01 15.14
N ALA A 137 3.46 10.63 15.15
CA ALA A 137 2.95 9.33 14.75
C ALA A 137 1.79 9.52 13.78
N ILE A 138 1.60 8.58 12.84
CA ILE A 138 0.59 8.67 11.78
C ILE A 138 -0.14 7.34 11.71
N VAL A 139 -1.46 7.36 11.95
CA VAL A 139 -2.32 6.18 11.74
C VAL A 139 -2.41 5.94 10.24
N GLN A 140 -1.88 4.81 9.75
CA GLN A 140 -1.78 4.49 8.33
C GLN A 140 -1.74 2.97 8.14
N GLN A 141 -2.65 2.44 7.32
CA GLN A 141 -2.70 1.00 7.01
C GLN A 141 -1.37 0.49 6.43
N LYS A 142 -1.00 -0.74 6.76
CA LYS A 142 0.27 -1.37 6.32
C LYS A 142 0.48 -1.32 4.81
N ALA A 143 -0.47 -1.82 4.01
CA ALA A 143 -0.33 -1.79 2.55
C ALA A 143 -0.26 -0.34 2.00
N SER A 144 -0.97 0.61 2.61
CA SER A 144 -0.89 2.05 2.27
C SER A 144 0.49 2.68 2.57
N CYS A 145 1.39 1.97 3.26
CA CYS A 145 2.79 2.38 3.41
C CYS A 145 3.69 1.90 2.25
N PHE A 146 3.29 0.85 1.53
CA PHE A 146 4.14 0.17 0.53
C PHE A 146 4.61 1.07 -0.63
N PRO A 147 3.77 1.94 -1.24
CA PRO A 147 4.18 2.66 -2.46
C PRO A 147 5.37 3.62 -2.25
N ALA A 148 5.46 4.25 -1.07
CA ALA A 148 6.61 5.10 -0.74
C ALA A 148 7.89 4.30 -0.45
N VAL A 149 7.77 3.11 0.15
CA VAL A 149 8.89 2.18 0.42
C VAL A 149 9.39 1.51 -0.86
N ALA A 150 8.49 1.27 -1.82
CA ALA A 150 8.84 0.70 -3.12
C ALA A 150 9.42 1.74 -4.09
N LEU A 151 8.85 2.95 -4.15
CA LEU A 151 9.37 4.02 -5.01
C LEU A 151 10.76 4.47 -4.50
N ALA A 152 10.86 4.68 -3.20
CA ALA A 152 12.07 5.06 -2.47
C ALA A 152 12.95 6.13 -3.16
N PRO A 153 12.40 7.32 -3.46
CA PRO A 153 13.18 8.40 -4.06
C PRO A 153 14.34 8.83 -3.14
N PRO A 154 15.55 9.09 -3.69
CA PRO A 154 16.69 9.48 -2.89
C PRO A 154 16.51 10.89 -2.29
N ALA A 155 17.14 11.11 -1.14
CA ALA A 155 17.11 12.41 -0.47
C ALA A 155 17.68 13.51 -1.39
N GLY A 156 16.91 14.58 -1.59
CA GLY A 156 17.23 15.66 -2.53
C GLY A 156 16.52 15.58 -3.88
N ALA A 157 15.88 14.46 -4.24
CA ALA A 157 15.14 14.33 -5.49
C ALA A 157 13.94 15.29 -5.61
N THR A 158 13.52 15.56 -6.85
CA THR A 158 12.20 16.14 -7.16
C THR A 158 11.25 15.01 -7.55
N VAL A 159 10.05 15.00 -6.95
CA VAL A 159 9.07 13.90 -6.97
C VAL A 159 7.66 14.44 -7.20
N ILE A 160 6.79 13.66 -7.84
CA ILE A 160 5.33 13.92 -7.90
C ILE A 160 4.56 12.88 -7.07
N ASP A 161 3.54 13.34 -6.36
CA ASP A 161 2.44 12.55 -5.78
C ASP A 161 1.15 13.02 -6.46
N THR A 162 0.51 12.16 -7.26
CA THR A 162 -0.55 12.57 -8.20
C THR A 162 -1.93 12.74 -7.57
N CYS A 163 -2.17 12.13 -6.41
CA CYS A 163 -3.49 12.01 -5.77
C CYS A 163 -3.33 12.04 -4.24
N ALA A 164 -2.78 13.15 -3.75
CA ALA A 164 -2.05 13.18 -2.50
C ALA A 164 -2.90 13.18 -1.21
N ALA A 165 -4.09 13.79 -1.18
CA ALA A 165 -4.80 14.07 0.08
C ALA A 165 -5.46 12.81 0.69
N PRO A 166 -5.40 12.59 2.03
CA PRO A 166 -5.00 13.53 3.10
C PRO A 166 -3.50 13.53 3.45
N GLY A 167 -2.64 13.04 2.55
CA GLY A 167 -1.19 13.21 2.64
C GLY A 167 -0.43 12.11 3.38
N ASN A 168 -1.08 10.99 3.73
CA ASN A 168 -0.38 9.92 4.47
C ASN A 168 0.70 9.22 3.63
N LYS A 169 0.52 9.10 2.31
CA LYS A 169 1.56 8.65 1.38
C LYS A 169 2.60 9.75 1.09
N THR A 170 2.16 10.98 0.84
CA THR A 170 3.02 12.16 0.61
C THR A 170 3.99 12.43 1.75
N CYS A 171 3.51 12.35 3.00
CA CYS A 171 4.35 12.45 4.18
C CYS A 171 5.28 11.23 4.36
N HIS A 172 4.90 10.05 3.87
CA HIS A 172 5.81 8.91 3.85
C HIS A 172 6.95 9.11 2.84
N LEU A 173 6.66 9.64 1.64
CA LEU A 173 7.70 10.06 0.70
C LEU A 173 8.64 11.10 1.33
N ALA A 174 8.10 12.14 1.97
CA ALA A 174 8.90 13.15 2.65
C ALA A 174 9.81 12.56 3.76
N ALA A 175 9.32 11.55 4.48
CA ALA A 175 10.09 10.83 5.49
C ALA A 175 11.20 9.93 4.89
N VAL A 176 10.93 9.28 3.75
CA VAL A 176 11.91 8.45 3.01
C VAL A 176 13.00 9.32 2.39
N MET A 177 12.67 10.52 1.90
CA MET A 177 13.60 11.51 1.34
C MET A 177 14.40 12.28 2.41
N GLU A 178 14.37 11.85 3.68
CA GLU A 178 14.96 12.57 4.84
C GLU A 178 14.51 14.05 4.96
N ASN A 179 13.32 14.37 4.45
CA ASN A 179 12.78 15.73 4.29
C ASN A 179 13.74 16.68 3.52
N LYS A 180 14.43 16.16 2.49
CA LYS A 180 15.32 16.90 1.56
C LYS A 180 14.84 16.72 0.12
N GLY A 181 14.89 17.78 -0.70
CA GLY A 181 14.42 17.76 -2.09
C GLY A 181 13.09 18.49 -2.27
N ARG A 182 12.21 17.97 -3.13
CA ARG A 182 10.91 18.58 -3.45
C ARG A 182 9.86 17.51 -3.77
N ILE A 183 8.64 17.67 -3.26
CA ILE A 183 7.48 16.86 -3.66
C ILE A 183 6.39 17.80 -4.17
N PHE A 184 5.95 17.66 -5.41
CA PHE A 184 4.72 18.27 -5.90
C PHE A 184 3.56 17.32 -5.61
N ALA A 185 2.58 17.78 -4.83
CA ALA A 185 1.49 16.94 -4.32
C ALA A 185 0.15 17.44 -4.85
N PHE A 186 -0.43 16.74 -5.82
CA PHE A 186 -1.66 17.13 -6.51
C PHE A 186 -2.90 16.63 -5.80
N GLU A 187 -3.92 17.47 -5.71
CA GLU A 187 -5.27 17.11 -5.26
C GLU A 187 -6.30 17.98 -6.00
N LEU A 188 -7.27 17.34 -6.64
CA LEU A 188 -8.29 18.03 -7.44
C LEU A 188 -9.25 18.84 -6.57
N ASN A 189 -9.70 18.26 -5.44
CA ASN A 189 -10.72 18.87 -4.59
C ASN A 189 -10.10 19.94 -3.67
N PRO A 190 -10.58 21.21 -3.70
CA PRO A 190 -9.96 22.29 -2.95
C PRO A 190 -10.03 22.13 -1.42
N ARG A 191 -11.07 21.48 -0.87
CA ARG A 191 -11.16 21.20 0.58
C ARG A 191 -10.12 20.15 1.00
N ARG A 192 -9.98 19.07 0.21
CA ARG A 192 -8.95 18.04 0.43
C ARG A 192 -7.53 18.60 0.25
N CYS A 193 -7.32 19.52 -0.70
CA CYS A 193 -6.03 20.18 -0.92
C CYS A 193 -5.66 21.09 0.26
N GLU A 194 -6.62 21.76 0.90
CA GLU A 194 -6.36 22.54 2.12
C GLU A 194 -6.04 21.64 3.33
N LEU A 195 -6.81 20.56 3.52
CA LEU A 195 -6.52 19.54 4.53
C LEU A 195 -5.11 18.94 4.34
N LEU A 196 -4.70 18.69 3.09
CA LEU A 196 -3.35 18.22 2.74
C LEU A 196 -2.27 19.21 3.21
N LYS A 197 -2.42 20.52 2.96
CA LYS A 197 -1.48 21.55 3.45
C LYS A 197 -1.35 21.53 4.97
N GLN A 198 -2.49 21.53 5.68
CA GLN A 198 -2.55 21.48 7.14
C GLN A 198 -1.87 20.22 7.68
N MET A 199 -2.12 19.07 7.05
CA MET A 199 -1.49 17.80 7.42
C MET A 199 0.02 17.79 7.15
N MET A 200 0.50 18.41 6.06
CA MET A 200 1.95 18.50 5.81
C MET A 200 2.64 19.44 6.80
N GLN A 201 2.00 20.54 7.19
CA GLN A 201 2.49 21.44 8.24
C GLN A 201 2.56 20.72 9.60
N LEU A 202 1.48 20.05 10.02
CA LEU A 202 1.43 19.28 11.27
C LEU A 202 2.50 18.18 11.32
N LYS A 203 2.66 17.43 10.22
CA LYS A 203 3.62 16.33 10.06
C LYS A 203 5.05 16.81 9.72
N GLY A 204 5.28 18.13 9.60
CA GLY A 204 6.60 18.73 9.41
C GLY A 204 7.22 18.54 8.01
N ALA A 205 6.44 18.12 7.02
CA ALA A 205 6.91 17.74 5.67
C ALA A 205 7.20 18.98 4.78
N SER A 206 8.22 19.76 5.15
CA SER A 206 8.53 21.07 4.56
C SER A 206 8.94 21.06 3.09
N ILE A 207 9.29 19.91 2.52
CA ILE A 207 9.60 19.79 1.07
C ILE A 207 8.37 19.67 0.16
N VAL A 208 7.16 19.51 0.74
CA VAL A 208 5.93 19.32 -0.04
C VAL A 208 5.40 20.66 -0.57
N ARG A 209 4.94 20.66 -1.83
CA ARG A 209 4.31 21.78 -2.53
C ARG A 209 2.96 21.30 -3.05
N CYS A 210 1.91 21.61 -2.29
CA CYS A 210 0.55 21.22 -2.62
C CYS A 210 0.06 21.98 -3.85
N LYS A 211 -0.52 21.26 -4.81
CA LYS A 211 -1.10 21.75 -6.06
C LYS A 211 -2.59 21.43 -6.05
N GLN A 212 -3.43 22.42 -6.33
CA GLN A 212 -4.87 22.23 -6.49
C GLN A 212 -5.20 22.20 -7.98
N GLY A 213 -5.76 21.09 -8.47
CA GLY A 213 -5.94 20.82 -9.91
C GLY A 213 -5.72 19.34 -10.24
N SER A 214 -5.88 18.96 -11.51
CA SER A 214 -5.55 17.60 -11.96
C SER A 214 -4.04 17.41 -12.10
N PHE A 215 -3.56 16.18 -11.95
CA PHE A 215 -2.21 15.83 -12.38
C PHE A 215 -2.08 15.89 -13.91
N LEU A 216 -3.16 15.61 -14.67
CA LEU A 216 -3.15 15.69 -16.13
C LEU A 216 -2.94 17.13 -16.66
N ASP A 217 -3.23 18.15 -15.85
CA ASP A 217 -2.98 19.56 -16.16
C ASP A 217 -1.49 19.94 -16.05
N ALA A 218 -0.65 19.08 -15.46
CA ALA A 218 0.77 19.33 -15.27
C ALA A 218 1.55 19.00 -16.55
N SER A 219 1.82 20.02 -17.39
CA SER A 219 2.60 19.80 -18.61
C SER A 219 4.01 19.25 -18.32
N PRO A 220 4.43 18.13 -18.95
CA PRO A 220 5.80 17.62 -18.86
C PRO A 220 6.88 18.62 -19.29
N ASP A 221 6.54 19.57 -20.16
CA ASP A 221 7.45 20.61 -20.67
C ASP A 221 7.62 21.80 -19.72
N ASP A 222 6.83 21.89 -18.64
CA ASP A 222 6.93 22.99 -17.67
C ASP A 222 8.28 22.92 -16.92
N PRO A 223 9.10 24.00 -16.95
CA PRO A 223 10.40 24.02 -16.28
C PRO A 223 10.37 23.66 -14.79
N GLN A 224 9.23 23.82 -14.09
CA GLN A 224 9.13 23.44 -12.68
C GLN A 224 9.12 21.92 -12.45
N TYR A 225 8.73 21.13 -13.45
CA TYR A 225 8.68 19.66 -13.39
C TYR A 225 9.83 18.98 -14.13
N ARG A 226 10.72 19.73 -14.80
CA ARG A 226 11.88 19.21 -15.57
C ARG A 226 12.79 18.25 -14.80
N GLU A 227 12.88 18.40 -13.47
CA GLU A 227 13.70 17.57 -12.58
C GLU A 227 12.94 16.42 -11.90
N VAL A 228 11.66 16.22 -12.22
CA VAL A 228 10.83 15.15 -11.64
C VAL A 228 11.40 13.80 -12.06
N SER A 229 11.92 13.08 -11.06
CA SER A 229 12.64 11.81 -11.25
C SER A 229 11.85 10.60 -10.77
N HIS A 230 10.87 10.82 -9.90
CA HIS A 230 10.07 9.76 -9.29
C HIS A 230 8.60 10.19 -9.22
N VAL A 231 7.67 9.26 -9.46
CA VAL A 231 6.22 9.52 -9.36
C VAL A 231 5.53 8.46 -8.51
N LEU A 232 4.72 8.89 -7.54
CA LEU A 232 3.77 8.05 -6.81
C LEU A 232 2.36 8.28 -7.38
N LEU A 233 1.76 7.20 -7.83
CA LEU A 233 0.41 7.12 -8.37
C LEU A 233 -0.45 6.23 -7.49
N ASP A 234 -1.29 6.87 -6.67
CA ASP A 234 -2.31 6.22 -5.83
C ASP A 234 -3.69 6.79 -6.20
N PRO A 235 -4.17 6.57 -7.44
CA PRO A 235 -5.39 7.18 -7.94
C PRO A 235 -6.66 6.64 -7.27
N SER A 236 -7.78 7.32 -7.52
CA SER A 236 -9.12 6.83 -7.19
C SER A 236 -9.33 5.40 -7.71
N CYS A 237 -9.75 4.52 -6.81
CA CYS A 237 -9.95 3.09 -7.04
C CYS A 237 -11.29 2.65 -6.45
N SER A 238 -11.79 1.48 -6.85
CA SER A 238 -13.05 0.88 -6.37
C SER A 238 -13.19 0.78 -4.84
N SER A 239 -12.08 0.88 -4.09
CA SER A 239 -12.01 0.66 -2.64
C SER A 239 -12.50 -0.74 -2.22
N SER A 240 -12.57 -1.66 -3.18
CA SER A 240 -13.01 -3.05 -3.00
C SER A 240 -12.14 -3.82 -2.00
N GLY A 241 -10.83 -3.55 -1.96
CA GLY A 241 -9.90 -4.10 -0.97
C GLY A 241 -10.09 -3.54 0.44
N MET A 242 -10.88 -2.47 0.60
CA MET A 242 -11.20 -1.84 1.89
C MET A 242 -12.69 -1.98 2.26
N SER A 243 -13.52 -2.70 1.48
CA SER A 243 -14.98 -2.74 1.63
C SER A 243 -15.54 -4.16 1.84
N ARG A 244 -16.68 -4.25 2.53
CA ARG A 244 -17.51 -5.48 2.62
C ARG A 244 -18.45 -5.65 1.44
N THR A 245 -18.81 -4.53 0.84
CA THR A 245 -19.60 -4.40 -0.38
C THR A 245 -18.70 -3.70 -1.39
N PRO A 246 -17.79 -4.42 -2.05
CA PRO A 246 -16.93 -3.85 -3.08
C PRO A 246 -17.78 -3.29 -4.22
N GLU A 247 -17.29 -2.27 -4.91
CA GLU A 247 -17.81 -1.93 -6.24
C GLU A 247 -17.56 -3.13 -7.17
N THR A 248 -18.58 -3.51 -7.93
CA THR A 248 -18.53 -4.65 -8.87
C THR A 248 -19.11 -4.33 -10.24
N ASP A 249 -19.60 -3.10 -10.49
CA ASP A 249 -20.11 -2.73 -11.80
C ASP A 249 -18.99 -2.74 -12.87
N PRO A 250 -19.10 -3.55 -13.94
CA PRO A 250 -18.06 -3.65 -14.98
C PRO A 250 -17.96 -2.39 -15.88
N GLY A 251 -18.93 -1.48 -15.81
CA GLY A 251 -18.82 -0.15 -16.40
C GLY A 251 -17.90 0.72 -15.54
N ARG A 252 -18.22 0.88 -14.27
CA ARG A 252 -17.49 1.72 -13.32
C ARG A 252 -16.05 1.27 -13.10
N LEU A 253 -15.80 -0.03 -13.00
CA LEU A 253 -14.45 -0.60 -12.90
C LEU A 253 -13.61 -0.28 -14.16
N ARG A 254 -14.23 -0.23 -15.34
CA ARG A 254 -13.57 0.16 -16.59
C ARG A 254 -13.27 1.65 -16.65
N GLU A 255 -14.22 2.51 -16.30
CA GLU A 255 -13.98 3.96 -16.20
C GLU A 255 -12.79 4.26 -15.27
N LEU A 256 -12.73 3.59 -14.12
CA LEU A 256 -11.63 3.71 -13.17
C LEU A 256 -10.30 3.24 -13.80
N ALA A 257 -10.27 2.06 -14.40
CA ALA A 257 -9.08 1.52 -15.08
C ALA A 257 -8.58 2.40 -16.24
N GLU A 258 -9.47 3.01 -17.02
CA GLU A 258 -9.12 3.91 -18.12
C GLU A 258 -8.50 5.23 -17.60
N ASN A 259 -9.07 5.82 -16.54
CA ASN A 259 -8.47 6.99 -15.86
C ASN A 259 -7.13 6.64 -15.20
N GLN A 260 -7.02 5.47 -14.57
CA GLN A 260 -5.80 4.96 -13.95
C GLN A 260 -4.68 4.79 -15.00
N LEU A 261 -5.00 4.20 -16.15
CA LEU A 261 -4.09 4.06 -17.29
C LEU A 261 -3.61 5.41 -17.85
N GLU A 262 -4.52 6.37 -18.05
CA GLU A 262 -4.16 7.71 -18.53
C GLU A 262 -3.18 8.41 -17.58
N LEU A 263 -3.43 8.34 -16.27
CA LEU A 263 -2.57 8.96 -15.25
C LEU A 263 -1.15 8.36 -15.24
N VAL A 264 -0.99 7.04 -15.39
CA VAL A 264 0.35 6.42 -15.48
C VAL A 264 1.03 6.77 -16.80
N LEU A 265 0.32 6.71 -17.94
CA LEU A 265 0.86 7.10 -19.25
C LEU A 265 1.21 8.60 -19.31
N HIS A 266 0.55 9.45 -18.53
CA HIS A 266 0.91 10.85 -18.38
C HIS A 266 2.20 11.03 -17.56
N ALA A 267 2.36 10.30 -16.44
CA ALA A 267 3.59 10.31 -15.65
C ALA A 267 4.83 9.84 -16.42
N MET A 268 4.68 8.92 -17.37
CA MET A 268 5.78 8.45 -18.22
C MET A 268 6.29 9.49 -19.24
N LYS A 269 5.59 10.61 -19.45
CA LYS A 269 6.00 11.69 -20.37
C LYS A 269 7.03 12.64 -19.77
N PHE A 270 7.25 12.61 -18.45
CA PHE A 270 8.12 13.58 -17.77
C PHE A 270 9.59 13.22 -18.00
N PRO A 271 10.40 14.11 -18.61
CA PRO A 271 11.65 13.74 -19.29
C PRO A 271 12.82 13.33 -18.39
N ALA A 272 12.66 13.39 -17.07
CA ALA A 272 13.65 12.96 -16.09
C ALA A 272 13.20 11.77 -15.23
N VAL A 273 12.00 11.20 -15.46
CA VAL A 273 11.44 10.13 -14.63
C VAL A 273 12.22 8.84 -14.77
N GLN A 274 12.73 8.36 -13.63
CA GLN A 274 13.51 7.13 -13.47
C GLN A 274 12.67 5.99 -12.90
N ALA A 275 11.69 6.30 -12.05
CA ALA A 275 10.80 5.30 -11.45
C ALA A 275 9.38 5.82 -11.19
N ILE A 276 8.40 4.92 -11.33
CA ILE A 276 6.98 5.18 -11.05
C ILE A 276 6.44 4.03 -10.19
N CYS A 277 5.76 4.35 -9.09
CA CYS A 277 4.97 3.35 -8.34
C CYS A 277 3.48 3.62 -8.54
N TYR A 278 2.79 2.63 -9.09
CA TYR A 278 1.34 2.60 -9.27
C TYR A 278 0.73 1.69 -8.20
N SER A 279 -0.25 2.17 -7.45
CA SER A 279 -0.95 1.39 -6.44
C SER A 279 -2.45 1.64 -6.39
N THR A 280 -3.20 0.61 -6.00
CA THR A 280 -4.65 0.72 -5.81
C THR A 280 -5.09 0.09 -4.49
N CYS A 281 -6.25 0.54 -4.03
CA CYS A 281 -7.06 -0.04 -2.98
C CYS A 281 -7.99 -1.16 -3.48
N SER A 282 -7.68 -1.78 -4.62
CA SER A 282 -8.57 -2.71 -5.34
C SER A 282 -8.12 -4.16 -5.32
N ILE A 283 -9.09 -5.08 -5.31
CA ILE A 283 -8.87 -6.51 -5.57
C ILE A 283 -9.06 -6.89 -7.05
N HIS A 284 -9.63 -6.02 -7.89
CA HIS A 284 -10.00 -6.35 -9.28
C HIS A 284 -8.78 -6.30 -10.21
N GLU A 285 -8.57 -7.36 -10.99
CA GLU A 285 -7.51 -7.45 -12.01
C GLU A 285 -7.61 -6.32 -13.05
N GLN A 286 -8.84 -5.87 -13.34
CA GLN A 286 -9.19 -4.77 -14.25
C GLN A 286 -8.54 -3.42 -13.87
N GLU A 287 -8.42 -3.11 -12.58
CA GLU A 287 -7.75 -1.89 -12.08
C GLU A 287 -6.24 -2.11 -11.84
N ASN A 288 -5.76 -3.36 -11.96
CA ASN A 288 -4.48 -3.81 -11.43
C ASN A 288 -3.61 -4.37 -12.55
N GLU A 289 -3.53 -5.69 -12.68
CA GLU A 289 -2.69 -6.37 -13.67
C GLU A 289 -3.09 -6.05 -15.14
N GLU A 290 -4.37 -5.79 -15.42
CA GLU A 290 -4.81 -5.38 -16.76
C GLU A 290 -4.32 -3.96 -17.12
N VAL A 291 -4.32 -3.02 -16.17
CA VAL A 291 -3.71 -1.69 -16.34
C VAL A 291 -2.22 -1.81 -16.59
N VAL A 292 -1.51 -2.66 -15.82
CA VAL A 292 -0.07 -2.92 -16.02
C VAL A 292 0.21 -3.53 -17.40
N ARG A 293 -0.61 -4.50 -17.86
CA ARG A 293 -0.53 -5.07 -19.22
C ARG A 293 -0.73 -4.01 -20.29
N ALA A 294 -1.71 -3.11 -20.12
CA ALA A 294 -1.97 -2.04 -21.07
C ALA A 294 -0.79 -1.05 -21.17
N ILE A 295 -0.19 -0.69 -20.04
CA ILE A 295 1.04 0.14 -19.98
C ILE A 295 2.18 -0.54 -20.75
N LEU A 296 2.51 -1.80 -20.44
CA LEU A 296 3.64 -2.53 -21.04
C LEU A 296 3.49 -2.78 -22.55
N ARG A 297 2.27 -2.71 -23.11
CA ARG A 297 2.04 -2.74 -24.57
C ARG A 297 2.30 -1.40 -25.24
N GLY A 298 2.05 -0.28 -24.55
CA GLY A 298 2.21 1.07 -25.09
C GLY A 298 3.59 1.71 -24.85
N GLN A 299 4.43 1.12 -23.99
CA GLN A 299 5.62 1.79 -23.44
C GLN A 299 6.90 0.98 -23.66
N SER A 300 7.79 1.52 -24.49
CA SER A 300 9.09 0.92 -24.83
C SER A 300 10.24 1.38 -23.93
N GLU A 301 10.14 2.57 -23.32
CA GLU A 301 11.21 3.19 -22.52
C GLU A 301 11.22 2.75 -21.05
N PHE A 302 10.11 2.21 -20.56
CA PHE A 302 9.97 1.67 -19.20
C PHE A 302 9.98 0.12 -19.18
N GLU A 303 10.43 -0.47 -18.07
CA GLU A 303 10.27 -1.89 -17.72
C GLU A 303 9.62 -2.05 -16.34
N LEU A 304 9.03 -3.22 -16.08
CA LEU A 304 8.43 -3.56 -14.79
C LEU A 304 9.48 -4.14 -13.84
N ASP A 305 9.76 -3.42 -12.77
CA ASP A 305 10.67 -3.83 -11.69
C ASP A 305 9.92 -4.68 -10.64
N VAL A 306 10.65 -5.50 -9.89
CA VAL A 306 10.06 -6.36 -8.86
C VAL A 306 9.76 -5.51 -7.62
N ALA A 307 8.49 -5.16 -7.44
CA ALA A 307 8.02 -4.38 -6.30
C ALA A 307 8.23 -5.17 -4.99
N MET A 308 8.87 -4.55 -4.00
CA MET A 308 9.18 -5.09 -2.67
C MET A 308 9.54 -6.60 -2.67
N PRO A 309 10.72 -7.00 -3.18
CA PRO A 309 11.07 -8.43 -3.37
C PRO A 309 10.95 -9.33 -2.12
N TRP A 310 11.03 -8.76 -0.92
CA TRP A 310 10.89 -9.46 0.36
C TRP A 310 9.44 -9.77 0.77
N TRP A 311 8.44 -9.07 0.21
CA TRP A 311 7.05 -9.46 0.35
C TRP A 311 6.83 -10.79 -0.40
N LEU A 312 5.92 -11.65 0.08
CA LEU A 312 5.73 -12.99 -0.49
C LEU A 312 4.54 -13.11 -1.45
N ARG A 313 3.41 -12.43 -1.19
CA ARG A 313 2.25 -12.49 -2.09
C ARG A 313 2.54 -11.69 -3.37
N ARG A 314 1.97 -12.14 -4.49
CA ARG A 314 2.26 -11.66 -5.84
C ARG A 314 1.00 -11.43 -6.66
N GLY A 315 1.15 -10.84 -7.83
CA GLY A 315 0.05 -10.60 -8.76
C GLY A 315 -0.63 -11.88 -9.23
N HIS A 316 -1.86 -11.74 -9.71
CA HIS A 316 -2.62 -12.83 -10.29
C HIS A 316 -2.10 -13.17 -11.69
N MET A 317 -2.18 -14.45 -12.08
CA MET A 317 -1.93 -14.89 -13.45
C MET A 317 -3.17 -14.58 -14.30
N ILE A 318 -3.27 -13.34 -14.78
CA ILE A 318 -4.38 -12.90 -15.63
C ILE A 318 -4.43 -13.69 -16.95
N ALA A 319 -5.64 -14.02 -17.41
CA ALA A 319 -5.85 -14.74 -18.67
C ALA A 319 -5.36 -13.89 -19.86
N ASP A 320 -4.71 -14.53 -20.84
CA ASP A 320 -4.34 -13.89 -22.12
C ASP A 320 -5.61 -13.35 -22.82
N ASP A 321 -5.58 -12.08 -23.21
CA ASP A 321 -6.69 -11.41 -23.91
C ASP A 321 -6.59 -11.54 -25.43
N GLY A 322 -5.65 -12.34 -25.94
CA GLY A 322 -5.42 -12.64 -27.35
C GLY A 322 -4.71 -11.54 -28.12
N LYS A 323 -4.31 -10.44 -27.47
CA LYS A 323 -3.67 -9.28 -28.11
C LYS A 323 -2.13 -9.33 -28.05
N GLY A 324 -1.56 -10.40 -27.50
CA GLY A 324 -0.11 -10.67 -27.47
C GLY A 324 0.69 -9.81 -26.47
N GLY A 325 2.00 -10.02 -26.44
CA GLY A 325 2.95 -9.36 -25.53
C GLY A 325 3.61 -10.34 -24.56
N GLY A 326 2.87 -11.33 -24.03
CA GLY A 326 3.43 -12.39 -23.17
C GLY A 326 3.84 -11.91 -21.77
N TYR A 327 3.31 -10.77 -21.33
CA TYR A 327 3.67 -10.14 -20.06
C TYR A 327 3.04 -10.82 -18.83
N GLU A 328 2.13 -11.78 -19.00
CA GLU A 328 1.28 -12.36 -17.96
C GLU A 328 2.09 -12.85 -16.74
N ALA A 329 3.09 -13.69 -17.00
CA ALA A 329 3.97 -14.23 -15.97
C ALA A 329 4.97 -13.20 -15.42
N GLU A 330 5.29 -12.16 -16.19
CA GLU A 330 6.13 -11.05 -15.75
C GLU A 330 5.38 -10.08 -14.83
N ILE A 331 4.12 -9.79 -15.11
CA ILE A 331 3.26 -8.99 -14.26
C ILE A 331 3.05 -9.73 -12.95
N ALA A 332 2.61 -10.98 -13.00
CA ALA A 332 2.37 -11.81 -11.82
C ALA A 332 3.59 -11.86 -10.88
N ARG A 333 4.81 -12.15 -11.39
CA ARG A 333 6.03 -12.28 -10.56
C ARG A 333 6.53 -10.94 -9.96
N SER A 334 6.26 -9.82 -10.61
CA SER A 334 6.87 -8.52 -10.29
C SER A 334 5.98 -7.58 -9.47
N VAL A 335 4.65 -7.69 -9.58
CA VAL A 335 3.72 -6.86 -8.81
C VAL A 335 3.38 -7.47 -7.44
N VAL A 336 3.05 -6.61 -6.48
CA VAL A 336 2.60 -6.98 -5.14
C VAL A 336 1.09 -6.90 -5.06
N ARG A 337 0.48 -7.93 -4.48
CA ARG A 337 -0.87 -7.90 -3.92
C ARG A 337 -0.84 -8.12 -2.42
N THR A 338 -1.85 -7.59 -1.73
CA THR A 338 -2.20 -7.99 -0.36
C THR A 338 -3.65 -8.48 -0.29
N ALA A 339 -3.92 -9.42 0.61
CA ALA A 339 -5.25 -9.98 0.85
C ALA A 339 -5.63 -9.89 2.33
N TYR A 340 -6.84 -9.40 2.59
CA TYR A 340 -7.53 -9.58 3.88
C TYR A 340 -8.21 -10.97 3.91
N PRO A 341 -8.19 -11.72 5.03
CA PRO A 341 -7.52 -11.39 6.30
C PRO A 341 -6.06 -11.87 6.37
N ASP A 342 -5.63 -12.77 5.47
CA ASP A 342 -4.36 -13.50 5.48
C ASP A 342 -3.13 -12.65 5.82
N ASP A 343 -2.94 -11.56 5.06
CA ASP A 343 -1.76 -10.70 5.13
C ASP A 343 -1.87 -9.66 6.27
N ARG A 344 -2.98 -9.73 7.02
CA ARG A 344 -3.34 -8.89 8.17
C ARG A 344 -3.41 -7.40 7.83
N THR A 345 -3.65 -7.07 6.56
CA THR A 345 -3.88 -5.72 6.06
C THR A 345 -5.04 -5.73 5.05
N ILE A 346 -5.39 -4.56 4.53
CA ILE A 346 -6.42 -4.38 3.49
C ILE A 346 -6.07 -5.14 2.21
N GLY A 347 -7.04 -5.35 1.31
CA GLY A 347 -6.76 -5.64 -0.09
C GLY A 347 -6.08 -4.45 -0.76
N PHE A 348 -4.98 -4.71 -1.48
CA PHE A 348 -4.16 -3.65 -2.08
C PHE A 348 -3.33 -4.20 -3.25
N PHE A 349 -2.94 -3.33 -4.17
CA PHE A 349 -2.08 -3.62 -5.30
C PHE A 349 -0.93 -2.62 -5.41
N LEU A 350 0.22 -3.07 -5.91
CA LEU A 350 1.39 -2.23 -6.17
C LEU A 350 2.23 -2.78 -7.33
N ALA A 351 2.43 -1.95 -8.35
CA ALA A 351 3.41 -2.14 -9.41
C ALA A 351 4.50 -1.06 -9.34
N ARG A 352 5.71 -1.38 -9.82
CA ARG A 352 6.83 -0.44 -9.90
C ARG A 352 7.43 -0.50 -11.31
N PHE A 353 7.39 0.62 -12.03
CA PHE A 353 8.04 0.77 -13.32
C PHE A 353 9.35 1.52 -13.15
N VAL A 354 10.37 1.17 -13.94
CA VAL A 354 11.65 1.88 -14.01
C VAL A 354 12.00 2.19 -15.46
N HIS A 355 12.65 3.34 -15.68
CA HIS A 355 13.10 3.75 -17.00
C HIS A 355 14.34 2.93 -17.40
N LYS A 356 14.39 2.35 -18.60
CA LYS A 356 15.48 1.47 -19.05
C LYS A 356 16.83 2.17 -19.16
N GLY A 357 16.82 3.50 -19.37
CA GLY A 357 18.00 4.35 -19.33
C GLY A 357 18.45 4.76 -17.92
N ALA A 358 17.65 4.49 -16.87
CA ALA A 358 18.12 4.64 -15.50
C ALA A 358 19.08 3.47 -15.20
N GLY A 359 20.34 3.80 -14.88
CA GLY A 359 21.31 2.79 -14.47
C GLY A 359 20.77 2.01 -13.28
N ARG A 360 20.86 0.66 -13.33
CA ARG A 360 20.36 -0.26 -12.30
C ARG A 360 21.14 -0.15 -10.99
N SER A 361 20.95 0.97 -10.29
CA SER A 361 21.12 1.03 -8.85
C SER A 361 20.23 -0.04 -8.22
N LEU A 362 20.70 -0.66 -7.13
CA LEU A 362 19.84 -1.53 -6.33
C LEU A 362 18.59 -0.73 -5.96
N PRO A 363 17.36 -1.23 -6.22
CA PRO A 363 16.16 -0.52 -5.77
C PRO A 363 16.33 -0.28 -4.27
N PRO A 364 16.15 0.93 -3.72
CA PRO A 364 16.52 1.18 -2.33
C PRO A 364 15.74 0.30 -1.34
N GLY A 365 14.59 -0.24 -1.77
CA GLY A 365 13.92 -1.39 -1.14
C GLY A 365 14.84 -2.58 -0.82
N GLN A 366 15.77 -2.98 -1.70
CA GLN A 366 16.77 -4.01 -1.41
C GLN A 366 17.72 -3.57 -0.28
N ALA A 367 18.21 -2.32 -0.29
CA ALA A 367 19.02 -1.81 0.81
C ALA A 367 18.21 -1.72 2.14
N PHE A 368 16.90 -1.47 2.08
CA PHE A 368 16.00 -1.59 3.23
C PHE A 368 15.79 -3.05 3.65
N ALA A 369 15.69 -4.00 2.71
CA ALA A 369 15.58 -5.43 2.97
C ALA A 369 16.87 -5.99 3.62
N ASP A 370 18.04 -5.63 3.11
CA ASP A 370 19.35 -5.96 3.70
C ASP A 370 19.45 -5.40 5.13
N LYS A 371 18.95 -4.17 5.35
CA LYS A 371 18.87 -3.51 6.67
C LYS A 371 17.83 -4.15 7.61
N LEU A 372 16.76 -4.76 7.09
CA LEU A 372 15.79 -5.56 7.84
C LEU A 372 16.36 -6.94 8.17
N GLU A 373 17.01 -7.60 7.22
CA GLU A 373 17.63 -8.91 7.38
C GLU A 373 18.83 -8.85 8.35
N LEU A 374 19.63 -7.79 8.29
CA LEU A 374 20.69 -7.52 9.28
C LEU A 374 20.11 -7.35 10.69
N GLN A 375 18.97 -6.67 10.83
CA GLN A 375 18.25 -6.56 12.11
C GLN A 375 17.66 -7.91 12.57
N ALA A 376 17.13 -8.73 11.66
CA ALA A 376 16.62 -10.07 11.98
C ALA A 376 17.77 -10.99 12.45
N LYS A 377 18.89 -11.01 11.71
CA LYS A 377 20.14 -11.70 12.08
C LYS A 377 20.67 -11.23 13.44
N ALA A 378 20.59 -9.94 13.76
CA ALA A 378 20.96 -9.39 15.06
C ALA A 378 20.01 -9.86 16.20
N ARG A 379 18.69 -9.86 15.97
CA ARG A 379 17.69 -10.37 16.94
C ARG A 379 17.92 -11.85 17.24
N SER A 380 18.11 -12.69 16.21
CA SER A 380 18.38 -14.12 16.37
C SER A 380 19.71 -14.40 17.07
N LYS A 381 20.77 -13.63 16.78
CA LYS A 381 22.03 -13.70 17.54
C LYS A 381 21.83 -13.32 19.01
N LYS A 382 21.06 -12.27 19.31
CA LYS A 382 20.79 -11.83 20.70
C LYS A 382 20.01 -12.90 21.49
N HIS A 383 18.91 -13.41 20.93
CA HIS A 383 18.11 -14.46 21.56
C HIS A 383 18.93 -15.73 21.84
N LYS A 384 19.84 -16.11 20.92
CA LYS A 384 20.75 -17.25 21.08
C LYS A 384 21.88 -17.00 22.09
N LEU A 385 22.14 -15.73 22.45
CA LEU A 385 23.08 -15.35 23.50
C LEU A 385 22.40 -15.32 24.89
N GLU A 386 21.16 -14.83 24.95
CA GLU A 386 20.35 -14.78 26.17
C GLU A 386 19.98 -16.19 26.64
N THR A 387 19.44 -17.04 25.77
CA THR A 387 19.18 -18.46 26.08
C THR A 387 20.44 -19.27 26.40
N LYS A 388 21.62 -18.88 25.89
CA LYS A 388 22.90 -19.50 26.28
C LYS A 388 23.37 -19.03 27.66
N ARG A 389 23.08 -17.79 28.06
CA ARG A 389 23.33 -17.29 29.43
C ARG A 389 22.45 -18.01 30.44
N GLU A 390 21.16 -18.13 30.17
CA GLU A 390 20.19 -18.83 31.03
C GLU A 390 20.59 -20.30 31.24
N LYS A 391 20.95 -21.01 30.16
CA LYS A 391 21.51 -22.38 30.23
C LYS A 391 22.92 -22.48 30.82
N SER A 392 23.54 -21.37 31.24
CA SER A 392 24.82 -21.35 31.96
C SER A 392 24.71 -20.89 33.42
N SER A 393 23.53 -20.42 33.85
CA SER A 393 23.27 -20.03 35.26
C SER A 393 22.78 -21.17 36.14
N THR A 394 22.43 -22.33 35.58
CA THR A 394 21.99 -23.51 36.34
C THR A 394 23.17 -24.44 36.61
N GLN A 395 23.71 -24.41 37.83
CA GLN A 395 24.60 -25.48 38.33
C GLN A 395 23.77 -26.59 39.00
N PRO A 396 24.17 -27.88 38.88
CA PRO A 396 23.60 -28.95 39.68
C PRO A 396 24.03 -28.77 41.15
N GLY A 397 23.12 -29.05 42.09
CA GLY A 397 23.33 -28.74 43.51
C GLY A 397 24.09 -29.80 44.30
N GLU A 398 24.62 -29.38 45.44
CA GLU A 398 25.13 -30.25 46.51
C GLU A 398 24.15 -30.28 47.70
N GLN A 399 24.21 -31.36 48.48
CA GLN A 399 23.40 -31.57 49.69
C GLN A 399 24.28 -31.32 50.92
N HIS A 400 23.75 -30.69 51.99
CA HIS A 400 23.72 -31.27 53.35
C HIS A 400 23.23 -30.33 54.48
N SER A 401 22.27 -30.85 55.26
CA SER A 401 22.08 -30.67 56.71
C SER A 401 21.61 -29.29 57.29
N PRO A 402 20.82 -29.26 58.40
CA PRO A 402 20.21 -28.03 58.94
C PRO A 402 20.75 -27.55 60.31
N LEU A 403 20.54 -26.27 60.64
CA LEU A 403 20.69 -25.66 61.98
C LEU A 403 19.60 -24.56 62.19
N PRO A 404 19.33 -24.08 63.42
CA PRO A 404 18.04 -24.41 64.03
C PRO A 404 17.03 -23.25 64.17
N SER A 405 15.87 -23.61 64.72
CA SER A 405 14.69 -22.79 65.03
C SER A 405 14.93 -21.55 65.89
N SER A 406 14.19 -20.48 65.59
CA SER A 406 13.76 -19.47 66.56
C SER A 406 12.25 -19.22 66.39
N SER A 407 11.52 -19.07 67.50
CA SER A 407 10.06 -19.14 67.54
C SER A 407 9.38 -17.77 67.65
N ARG A 408 8.21 -17.63 67.00
CA ARG A 408 7.10 -16.79 67.47
C ARG A 408 5.77 -17.33 66.98
N GLN A 409 4.84 -17.52 67.91
CA GLN A 409 3.47 -17.94 67.66
C GLN A 409 2.56 -16.70 67.51
N LEU A 410 1.47 -16.84 66.75
CA LEU A 410 0.11 -16.39 67.10
C LEU A 410 -0.86 -16.85 65.98
N GLU A 411 -2.04 -17.34 66.38
CA GLU A 411 -3.14 -17.82 65.52
C GLU A 411 -4.42 -16.96 65.78
N PRO A 412 -5.62 -17.22 65.21
CA PRO A 412 -5.98 -18.11 64.08
C PRO A 412 -6.83 -17.44 62.96
N GLU A 413 -7.12 -18.23 61.92
CA GLU A 413 -8.07 -17.97 60.82
C GLU A 413 -9.56 -17.99 61.26
N PRO A 414 -10.47 -17.50 60.40
CA PRO A 414 -11.61 -18.35 60.00
C PRO A 414 -11.85 -18.45 58.48
N LYS A 415 -12.21 -19.66 58.03
CA LYS A 415 -12.60 -20.03 56.64
C LYS A 415 -14.05 -19.57 56.32
N PRO A 416 -14.50 -19.54 55.04
CA PRO A 416 -14.78 -20.75 54.24
C PRO A 416 -14.17 -20.66 52.81
N GLU A 417 -14.33 -21.58 51.85
CA GLU A 417 -15.14 -22.82 51.74
C GLU A 417 -14.41 -23.84 50.82
N GLN A 418 -14.81 -25.12 50.83
CA GLN A 418 -14.23 -26.15 49.93
C GLN A 418 -15.28 -26.72 48.97
N THR A 419 -14.93 -26.77 47.68
CA THR A 419 -15.47 -27.78 46.74
C THR A 419 -14.32 -28.55 46.11
N ASN A 420 -14.58 -29.79 45.68
CA ASN A 420 -13.58 -30.86 45.80
C ASN A 420 -13.12 -31.47 44.47
N VAL A 421 -11.88 -31.96 44.51
CA VAL A 421 -11.11 -32.76 43.55
C VAL A 421 -11.79 -33.41 42.33
N ALA A 422 -11.09 -33.34 41.19
CA ALA A 422 -10.70 -34.54 40.43
C ALA A 422 -9.29 -34.33 39.84
N ALA A 423 -8.42 -35.34 39.91
CA ALA A 423 -7.02 -35.25 39.46
C ALA A 423 -6.54 -36.56 38.81
N VAL A 424 -5.70 -36.46 37.78
CA VAL A 424 -4.81 -37.52 37.27
C VAL A 424 -3.46 -36.89 36.86
N THR A 425 -2.39 -37.67 36.80
CA THR A 425 -1.01 -37.21 37.04
C THR A 425 -0.01 -37.37 35.88
N ALA A 426 1.00 -36.49 35.89
CA ALA A 426 2.40 -36.66 35.42
C ALA A 426 2.71 -36.96 33.93
N GLY A 427 3.86 -36.46 33.42
CA GLY A 427 4.24 -36.75 32.02
C GLY A 427 5.48 -36.12 31.35
N HIS A 428 6.60 -35.84 32.05
CA HIS A 428 7.94 -35.58 31.46
C HIS A 428 8.16 -34.31 30.57
N GLU A 429 9.42 -34.12 30.17
CA GLU A 429 10.01 -32.89 29.60
C GLU A 429 10.30 -32.96 28.08
N ALA A 430 10.70 -31.79 27.53
CA ALA A 430 11.35 -31.58 26.21
C ALA A 430 10.46 -31.78 24.95
N ASP A 431 10.77 -31.18 23.80
CA ASP A 431 11.85 -30.24 23.44
C ASP A 431 11.29 -29.05 22.62
N CYS A 432 12.06 -27.96 22.49
CA CYS A 432 11.63 -26.72 21.85
C CYS A 432 12.27 -26.51 20.48
N SER A 433 11.46 -26.36 19.42
CA SER A 433 11.90 -25.91 18.10
C SER A 433 10.82 -25.05 17.40
N PRO A 434 11.21 -24.02 16.64
CA PRO A 434 10.26 -23.06 16.07
C PRO A 434 9.52 -23.62 14.84
N VAL A 435 8.21 -23.79 14.97
CA VAL A 435 7.34 -24.27 13.88
C VAL A 435 7.13 -23.19 12.81
N TYR A 436 7.86 -23.31 11.70
CA TYR A 436 7.43 -22.82 10.39
C TYR A 436 6.95 -24.03 9.57
N ALA A 437 5.64 -24.24 9.51
CA ALA A 437 5.05 -25.31 8.71
C ALA A 437 4.94 -24.88 7.23
N LEU A 438 5.94 -25.22 6.43
CA LEU A 438 5.86 -25.13 4.97
C LEU A 438 4.97 -26.25 4.43
N GLN A 439 4.05 -25.94 3.52
CA GLN A 439 3.29 -26.92 2.74
C GLN A 439 3.46 -26.68 1.24
N HIS A 440 4.52 -27.25 0.67
CA HIS A 440 4.57 -27.65 -0.74
C HIS A 440 5.19 -29.04 -0.82
N GLY A 441 4.52 -29.96 -1.49
CA GLY A 441 4.93 -31.36 -1.58
C GLY A 441 5.16 -31.81 -3.02
N ASP A 442 6.35 -31.54 -3.56
CA ASP A 442 6.83 -32.14 -4.81
C ASP A 442 7.68 -33.37 -4.52
N ASN A 443 7.21 -34.55 -4.94
CA ASN A 443 7.82 -35.83 -4.58
C ASN A 443 8.51 -36.47 -5.80
N LEU A 444 9.81 -36.16 -5.98
CA LEU A 444 10.55 -36.51 -7.20
C LEU A 444 11.10 -37.95 -7.22
N VAL A 445 10.45 -38.80 -8.02
CA VAL A 445 10.89 -40.07 -8.64
C VAL A 445 12.38 -40.47 -8.47
N LYS A 446 12.64 -41.70 -7.96
CA LYS A 446 13.85 -42.50 -8.34
C LYS A 446 13.77 -44.03 -8.06
N ARG A 447 13.24 -44.78 -9.05
CA ARG A 447 13.70 -46.08 -9.61
C ARG A 447 14.37 -47.16 -8.71
N LYS A 448 13.91 -48.43 -8.83
CA LYS A 448 14.68 -49.54 -9.48
C LYS A 448 13.95 -50.91 -9.67
N LYS A 449 13.85 -51.34 -10.94
CA LYS A 449 13.90 -52.70 -11.55
C LYS A 449 13.52 -53.98 -10.75
N LYS A 450 12.49 -54.72 -11.22
CA LYS A 450 12.43 -56.15 -11.65
C LYS A 450 10.94 -56.66 -11.64
N ASN A 451 10.47 -57.66 -12.41
CA ASN A 451 10.82 -58.17 -13.76
C ASN A 451 9.77 -59.20 -14.29
N LYS A 452 9.52 -59.24 -15.62
CA LYS A 452 9.21 -60.44 -16.45
C LYS A 452 7.80 -61.11 -16.44
N ARG A 453 7.33 -61.46 -17.67
CA ARG A 453 6.24 -62.41 -18.10
C ARG A 453 4.77 -61.94 -17.95
N GLN A 454 3.81 -62.30 -18.83
CA GLN A 454 3.80 -63.13 -20.07
C GLN A 454 2.61 -62.75 -21.02
N ARG A 455 2.67 -63.13 -22.32
CA ARG A 455 1.61 -63.43 -23.36
C ARG A 455 0.15 -62.93 -23.22
N SER A 456 -0.68 -62.74 -24.26
CA SER A 456 -0.63 -62.72 -25.76
C SER A 456 -1.93 -61.97 -26.23
N GLU A 457 -2.35 -61.75 -27.48
CA GLU A 457 -2.23 -62.44 -28.80
C GLU A 457 -2.40 -61.43 -29.98
N GLU A 458 -2.61 -61.92 -31.21
CA GLU A 458 -2.69 -61.28 -32.55
C GLU A 458 -3.55 -59.98 -32.69
N SER A 459 -3.29 -58.98 -33.55
CA SER A 459 -2.83 -58.87 -34.97
C SER A 459 -3.93 -59.13 -36.03
N PRO A 460 -3.88 -58.55 -37.27
CA PRO A 460 -3.09 -57.44 -37.85
C PRO A 460 -4.01 -56.21 -38.13
N GLU A 461 -3.97 -55.29 -39.13
CA GLU A 461 -3.14 -54.84 -40.30
C GLU A 461 -3.23 -53.25 -40.31
N MET A 462 -2.61 -52.35 -41.10
CA MET A 462 -2.16 -52.18 -42.52
C MET A 462 -3.29 -51.89 -43.55
N HIS A 463 -3.16 -51.04 -44.58
CA HIS A 463 -2.16 -50.02 -45.01
C HIS A 463 -2.82 -49.08 -46.10
N VAL A 464 -2.62 -47.75 -46.15
CA VAL A 464 -1.64 -46.96 -46.98
C VAL A 464 -2.30 -46.00 -48.02
N GLU A 465 -1.68 -44.81 -48.16
CA GLU A 465 -1.70 -43.81 -49.27
C GLU A 465 -2.99 -43.10 -49.80
N GLY A 466 -2.75 -41.90 -50.37
CA GLY A 466 -3.63 -41.18 -51.31
C GLY A 466 -2.99 -41.16 -52.72
N PRO A 467 -2.96 -40.05 -53.49
CA PRO A 467 -3.56 -38.72 -53.28
C PRO A 467 -4.11 -38.02 -54.58
N LYS A 468 -4.52 -36.74 -54.44
CA LYS A 468 -4.58 -35.65 -55.47
C LYS A 468 -5.71 -35.63 -56.54
N LYS A 469 -5.98 -34.38 -56.99
CA LYS A 469 -6.75 -33.92 -58.20
C LYS A 469 -8.29 -34.07 -58.14
N ARG A 470 -9.11 -33.32 -58.89
CA ARG A 470 -9.13 -31.90 -59.41
C ARG A 470 -10.38 -31.77 -60.30
N GLY A 471 -11.12 -30.66 -60.26
CA GLY A 471 -12.29 -30.38 -61.14
C GLY A 471 -13.60 -30.36 -60.33
N LYS A 472 -14.53 -29.39 -60.37
CA LYS A 472 -14.92 -28.27 -61.28
C LYS A 472 -16.17 -28.53 -62.14
N SER A 473 -17.33 -28.34 -61.52
CA SER A 473 -18.61 -27.87 -62.07
C SER A 473 -19.49 -27.48 -60.86
N ASP A 474 -20.33 -26.45 -60.90
CA ASP A 474 -20.65 -25.52 -62.01
C ASP A 474 -19.98 -24.14 -61.83
#